data_AF-A0A1F4JIP0-F1
#
_entry.id   AF-A0A1F4JIP0-F1
#
_cell.length_a   1.000
_cell.length_b   1.000
_cell.length_c   1.000
_cell.angle_alpha   90.00
_cell.angle_beta   90.00
_cell.angle_gamma   90.00
#
_symmetry.space_group_name_H-M   'P 1'
#
loop_
_entity.id
_entity.type
_entity.pdbx_description
1 polymer ?
#
loop_
_entity_poly.entity_id
_entity_poly.type
_entity_poly.pdbx_seq_one_letter_code
_entity_poly.pdbx_strand_id
1 'polypeptide(L)'
;MKAVLHTRRPNPSIERQTLNCMKTTSAPLLHVVTEIVGHLVTGNYTQVLLQAPASRVSAAELEAAVGNYGRHLVLPPNYDLVDFIEAKAEGGRSWSVVVPMYTEEEGRSDLSLELTVREFARGEYEVEVDDLHVL
;
A
#
# COMPACT_ATOMS: atom_id res chain seq x y z
N MET A 1 24.94 -55.78 -3.07
CA MET A 1 24.33 -54.90 -2.05
C MET A 1 24.33 -53.47 -2.61
N LYS A 2 23.20 -52.94 -3.08
CA LYS A 2 23.08 -51.56 -3.58
C LYS A 2 22.14 -50.78 -2.67
N ALA A 3 22.65 -49.70 -2.08
CA ALA A 3 21.89 -48.77 -1.25
C ALA A 3 21.00 -47.88 -2.14
N VAL A 4 19.71 -47.86 -1.87
CA VAL A 4 18.72 -46.99 -2.56
C VAL A 4 18.63 -45.69 -1.76
N LEU A 5 19.29 -44.65 -2.26
CA LEU A 5 19.13 -43.27 -1.79
C LEU A 5 17.72 -42.78 -2.18
N HIS A 6 16.82 -42.71 -1.20
CA HIS A 6 15.55 -42.01 -1.34
C HIS A 6 15.81 -40.50 -1.28
N THR A 7 16.05 -39.86 -2.42
CA THR A 7 15.96 -38.41 -2.53
C THR A 7 14.49 -38.01 -2.51
N ARG A 8 14.03 -37.45 -1.38
CA ARG A 8 12.74 -36.77 -1.32
C ARG A 8 12.82 -35.57 -2.27
N ARG A 9 12.15 -35.65 -3.42
CA ARG A 9 11.96 -34.47 -4.27
C ARG A 9 11.08 -33.47 -3.51
N PRO A 10 11.47 -32.19 -3.38
CA PRO A 10 10.57 -31.18 -2.86
C PRO A 10 9.35 -31.07 -3.79
N ASN A 11 8.16 -31.04 -3.19
CA ASN A 11 6.89 -31.00 -3.88
C ASN A 11 6.65 -29.59 -4.46
N PRO A 12 6.67 -29.38 -5.79
CA PRO A 12 6.50 -28.05 -6.39
C PRO A 12 5.09 -27.46 -6.22
N SER A 13 4.14 -28.22 -5.64
CA SER A 13 2.77 -27.77 -5.41
C SER A 13 2.60 -26.89 -4.17
N ILE A 14 3.52 -26.93 -3.19
CA ILE A 14 3.40 -26.10 -1.98
C ILE A 14 3.98 -24.70 -2.21
N GLU A 15 5.08 -24.57 -2.95
CA GLU A 15 5.71 -23.27 -3.24
C GLU A 15 4.90 -22.36 -4.17
N ARG A 16 4.04 -22.95 -5.02
CA ARG A 16 3.15 -22.17 -5.89
C ARG A 16 1.84 -21.76 -5.22
N GLN A 17 1.42 -22.43 -4.14
CA GLN A 17 0.19 -22.07 -3.42
C GLN A 17 0.42 -20.96 -2.39
N THR A 18 1.63 -20.83 -1.84
CA THR A 18 1.98 -19.68 -0.99
C THR A 18 2.28 -18.40 -1.78
N LEU A 19 2.73 -18.49 -3.04
CA LEU A 19 2.96 -17.31 -3.89
C LEU A 19 1.67 -16.71 -4.48
N ASN A 20 0.55 -17.44 -4.47
CA ASN A 20 -0.69 -17.03 -5.15
C ASN A 20 -1.83 -16.65 -4.18
N CYS A 21 -1.56 -16.63 -2.87
CA CYS A 21 -2.56 -16.30 -1.84
C CYS A 21 -2.57 -14.80 -1.47
N MET A 22 -1.62 -13.97 -1.95
CA MET A 22 -1.36 -12.61 -1.43
C MET A 22 -1.63 -11.44 -2.39
N LYS A 23 -2.36 -11.60 -3.50
CA LYS A 23 -2.78 -10.44 -4.34
C LYS A 23 -4.23 -10.52 -4.81
N THR A 24 -5.15 -10.87 -3.92
CA THR A 24 -6.57 -10.58 -4.19
C THR A 24 -6.96 -9.31 -3.43
N THR A 25 -6.33 -8.19 -3.78
CA THR A 25 -6.78 -6.87 -3.33
C THR A 25 -8.20 -6.66 -3.88
N SER A 26 -9.16 -6.39 -3.00
CA SER A 26 -10.53 -6.13 -3.44
C SER A 26 -10.55 -4.82 -4.25
N ALA A 27 -11.39 -4.75 -5.29
CA ALA A 27 -11.52 -3.51 -6.07
C ALA A 27 -11.91 -2.29 -5.20
N PRO A 28 -12.79 -2.43 -4.19
CA PRO A 28 -13.08 -1.36 -3.23
C PRO A 28 -11.86 -0.90 -2.39
N LEU A 29 -11.02 -1.83 -1.93
CA LEU A 29 -9.81 -1.50 -1.16
C LEU A 29 -8.82 -0.71 -2.02
N LEU A 30 -8.59 -1.16 -3.26
CA LEU A 30 -7.71 -0.46 -4.18
C LEU A 30 -8.24 0.95 -4.50
N HIS A 31 -9.56 1.08 -4.72
CA HIS A 31 -10.18 2.35 -5.04
C HIS A 31 -9.88 3.42 -3.98
N VAL A 32 -10.06 3.08 -2.71
CA VAL A 32 -9.79 3.98 -1.58
C VAL A 32 -8.33 4.43 -1.54
N VAL A 33 -7.38 3.52 -1.80
CA VAL A 33 -5.95 3.88 -1.91
C VAL A 33 -5.71 4.83 -3.09
N THR A 34 -6.30 4.56 -4.25
CA THR A 34 -6.10 5.42 -5.43
C THR A 34 -6.67 6.82 -5.27
N GLU A 35 -7.74 7.00 -4.48
CA GLU A 35 -8.31 8.32 -4.18
C GLU A 35 -7.35 9.15 -3.30
N ILE A 36 -6.80 8.54 -2.25
CA ILE A 36 -5.78 9.19 -1.40
C ILE A 36 -4.58 9.65 -2.23
N VAL A 37 -4.07 8.78 -3.11
CA VAL A 37 -2.96 9.11 -4.02
C VAL A 37 -3.34 10.24 -4.96
N GLY A 38 -4.56 10.24 -5.51
CA GLY A 38 -5.07 11.32 -6.36
C GLY A 38 -5.13 12.67 -5.65
N HIS A 39 -5.55 12.69 -4.38
CA HIS A 39 -5.56 13.89 -3.56
C HIS A 39 -4.13 14.40 -3.26
N LEU A 40 -3.17 13.51 -2.99
CA LEU A 40 -1.77 13.89 -2.80
C LEU A 40 -1.15 14.50 -4.07
N VAL A 41 -1.35 13.84 -5.22
CA VAL A 41 -0.82 14.30 -6.52
C VAL A 41 -1.38 15.67 -6.90
N THR A 42 -2.64 15.95 -6.57
CA THR A 42 -3.28 17.23 -6.86
C THR A 42 -2.98 18.32 -5.82
N GLY A 43 -2.17 18.03 -4.79
CA GLY A 43 -1.87 18.94 -3.69
C GLY A 43 -3.06 19.21 -2.75
N ASN A 44 -4.11 18.38 -2.80
CA ASN A 44 -5.31 18.51 -2.00
C ASN A 44 -5.17 17.82 -0.63
N TYR A 45 -4.16 18.22 0.15
CA TYR A 45 -3.85 17.60 1.46
C TYR A 45 -5.01 17.66 2.46
N THR A 46 -5.84 18.70 2.38
CA THR A 46 -7.07 18.78 3.19
C THR A 46 -8.07 17.69 2.84
N GLN A 47 -8.20 17.32 1.55
CA GLN A 47 -9.10 16.24 1.13
C GLN A 47 -8.57 14.88 1.59
N VAL A 48 -7.25 14.68 1.59
CA VAL A 48 -6.62 13.49 2.18
C VAL A 48 -7.08 13.30 3.62
N LEU A 49 -7.06 14.35 4.45
CA LEU A 49 -7.48 14.24 5.86
C LEU A 49 -8.99 14.20 6.07
N LEU A 50 -9.80 14.72 5.14
CA LEU A 50 -11.24 14.50 5.19
C LEU A 50 -11.60 13.03 4.93
N GLN A 51 -10.84 12.35 4.06
CA GLN A 51 -11.00 10.93 3.75
C GLN A 51 -10.31 10.02 4.79
N ALA A 52 -9.23 10.50 5.40
CA ALA A 52 -8.45 9.79 6.42
C ALA A 52 -8.36 10.60 7.74
N PRO A 53 -9.47 10.78 8.46
CA PRO A 53 -9.52 11.67 9.63
C PRO A 53 -8.73 11.16 10.84
N ALA A 54 -8.44 9.87 10.90
CA ALA A 54 -7.64 9.24 11.95
C ALA A 54 -6.13 9.20 11.62
N SER A 55 -5.69 9.89 10.57
CA SER A 55 -4.28 9.98 10.17
C SER A 55 -3.39 10.51 11.29
N ARG A 56 -2.17 9.99 11.34
CA ARG A 56 -1.12 10.43 12.30
C ARG A 56 -0.40 11.69 11.84
N VAL A 57 -0.58 12.06 10.58
CA VAL A 57 0.00 13.24 9.95
C VAL A 57 -1.07 14.29 9.66
N SER A 58 -0.69 15.55 9.79
CA SER A 58 -1.49 16.72 9.43
C SER A 58 -1.34 17.05 7.94
N ALA A 59 -2.28 17.83 7.40
CA ALA A 59 -2.20 18.32 6.01
C ALA A 59 -0.94 19.16 5.77
N ALA A 60 -0.50 19.94 6.78
CA ALA A 60 0.71 20.73 6.71
C ALA A 60 1.98 19.87 6.74
N GLU A 61 1.98 18.74 7.46
CA GLU A 61 3.09 17.78 7.44
C GLU A 61 3.18 17.06 6.09
N LEU A 62 2.05 16.70 5.49
CA LEU A 62 2.01 16.15 4.13
C LEU A 62 2.53 17.15 3.09
N GLU A 63 2.06 18.40 3.16
CA GLU A 63 2.54 19.47 2.29
C GLU A 63 4.04 19.70 2.45
N ALA A 64 4.52 19.76 3.69
CA ALA A 64 5.93 19.93 3.99
C ALA A 64 6.77 18.73 3.52
N ALA A 65 6.30 17.50 3.67
CA ALA A 65 6.99 16.31 3.21
C ALA A 65 7.16 16.31 1.68
N VAL A 66 6.08 16.59 0.94
CA VAL A 66 6.14 16.71 -0.54
C VAL A 66 6.99 17.90 -0.97
N GLY A 67 6.84 19.05 -0.30
CA GLY A 67 7.61 20.25 -0.61
C GLY A 67 9.11 20.11 -0.34
N ASN A 68 9.49 19.46 0.76
CA ASN A 68 10.88 19.18 1.12
C ASN A 68 11.52 18.15 0.17
N TYR A 69 10.72 17.21 -0.34
CA TYR A 69 11.17 16.28 -1.35
C TYR A 69 11.48 16.99 -2.68
N GLY A 70 10.74 18.05 -3.00
CA GLY A 70 11.11 19.03 -4.03
C GLY A 70 10.88 18.56 -5.47
N ARG A 71 10.00 17.59 -5.68
CA ARG A 71 9.64 17.02 -7.00
C ARG A 71 8.13 17.00 -7.21
N HIS A 72 7.71 16.93 -8.47
CA HIS A 72 6.29 16.96 -8.83
C HIS A 72 5.71 15.56 -8.80
N LEU A 73 4.83 15.30 -7.84
CA LEU A 73 4.12 14.03 -7.76
C LEU A 73 3.21 13.81 -8.96
N VAL A 74 3.17 12.58 -9.47
CA VAL A 74 2.25 12.12 -10.52
C VAL A 74 1.59 10.81 -10.14
N LEU A 75 0.48 10.50 -10.80
CA LEU A 75 -0.16 9.20 -10.65
C LEU A 75 0.77 8.09 -11.16
N PRO A 76 0.82 6.93 -10.47
CA PRO A 76 1.55 5.79 -10.98
C PRO A 76 0.87 5.25 -12.26
N PRO A 77 1.62 4.66 -13.20
CA PRO A 77 1.05 4.09 -14.43
C PRO A 77 0.13 2.89 -14.15
N ASN A 78 0.37 2.19 -13.03
CA ASN A 78 -0.48 1.15 -12.47
C ASN A 78 -0.18 1.02 -10.97
N TYR A 79 -1.00 0.26 -10.25
CA TYR A 79 -0.85 0.06 -8.80
C TYR A 79 -0.30 -1.33 -8.45
N ASP A 80 0.39 -2.00 -9.38
CA ASP A 80 0.84 -3.39 -9.20
C ASP A 80 1.95 -3.55 -8.13
N LEU A 81 2.62 -2.43 -7.83
CA LEU A 81 3.69 -2.32 -6.84
C LEU A 81 3.21 -1.88 -5.45
N VAL A 82 1.91 -1.60 -5.28
CA VAL A 82 1.35 -1.36 -3.95
C VAL A 82 1.42 -2.67 -3.18
N ASP A 83 2.01 -2.61 -1.99
CA ASP A 83 2.05 -3.75 -1.08
C ASP A 83 0.85 -3.69 -0.13
N PHE A 84 0.12 -4.79 -0.01
CA PHE A 84 -1.03 -4.94 0.87
C PHE A 84 -0.76 -6.08 1.85
N ILE A 85 -0.40 -5.73 3.07
CA ILE A 85 -0.09 -6.71 4.11
C ILE A 85 -1.29 -6.79 5.05
N GLU A 86 -2.09 -7.85 4.90
CA GLU A 86 -3.23 -8.10 5.79
C GLU A 86 -2.72 -8.34 7.22
N ALA A 87 -3.20 -7.51 8.15
CA ALA A 87 -2.96 -7.62 9.57
C ALA A 87 -4.24 -8.15 10.24
N LYS A 88 -4.07 -9.00 11.26
CA LYS A 88 -5.18 -9.42 12.12
C LYS A 88 -5.49 -8.30 13.10
N ALA A 89 -6.62 -7.64 12.93
CA ALA A 89 -7.14 -6.65 13.87
C ALA A 89 -8.34 -7.20 14.66
N GLU A 90 -8.50 -6.73 15.90
CA GLU A 90 -9.73 -6.98 16.64
C GLU A 90 -10.89 -6.23 16.00
N GLY A 91 -11.92 -6.97 15.57
CA GLY A 91 -13.15 -6.39 15.00
C GLY A 91 -13.13 -6.11 13.50
N GLY A 92 -12.25 -6.73 12.71
CA GLY A 92 -12.29 -6.63 11.25
C GLY A 92 -11.00 -7.07 10.56
N ARG A 93 -10.96 -6.92 9.24
CA ARG A 93 -9.72 -7.02 8.46
C ARG A 93 -9.06 -5.65 8.41
N SER A 94 -7.74 -5.62 8.56
CA SER A 94 -6.94 -4.43 8.30
C SER A 94 -5.78 -4.76 7.40
N TRP A 95 -5.24 -3.74 6.72
CA TRP A 95 -4.09 -3.85 5.86
C TRP A 95 -3.13 -2.73 6.19
N SER A 96 -1.86 -3.08 6.37
CA SER A 96 -0.76 -2.14 6.22
C SER A 96 -0.47 -2.05 4.72
N VAL A 97 -0.53 -0.83 4.18
CA VAL A 97 -0.42 -0.56 2.76
C VAL A 97 0.76 0.36 2.53
N VAL A 98 1.69 -0.08 1.67
CA VAL A 98 2.83 0.75 1.25
C VAL A 98 2.67 1.06 -0.23
N VAL A 99 2.55 2.36 -0.54
CA VAL A 99 2.35 2.86 -1.89
C VAL A 99 3.62 3.56 -2.36
N PRO A 100 4.33 3.01 -3.36
CA PRO A 100 5.44 3.73 -4.00
C PRO A 100 4.89 4.96 -4.72
N MET A 101 5.48 6.11 -4.45
CA MET A 101 5.10 7.36 -5.12
C MET A 101 5.83 7.51 -6.45
N TYR A 102 5.29 8.36 -7.31
CA TYR A 102 5.85 8.64 -8.62
C TYR A 102 6.01 10.14 -8.81
N THR A 103 7.03 10.53 -9.56
CA THR A 103 7.36 11.91 -9.89
C THR A 103 7.54 12.09 -11.40
N GLU A 104 7.34 13.30 -11.90
CA GLU A 104 7.63 13.62 -13.30
C GLU A 104 9.12 13.40 -13.64
N GLU A 105 10.00 13.66 -12.68
CA GLU A 105 11.44 13.71 -12.87
C GLU A 105 12.11 12.33 -12.89
N GLU A 106 11.64 11.39 -12.07
CA GLU A 106 12.30 10.10 -11.86
C GLU A 106 11.42 8.91 -12.27
N GLY A 107 10.14 9.15 -12.56
CA GLY A 107 9.17 8.07 -12.66
C GLY A 107 8.89 7.53 -11.27
N ARG A 108 9.34 6.33 -10.94
CA ARG A 108 9.18 5.79 -9.58
C ARG A 108 10.17 6.51 -8.64
N SER A 109 9.66 7.17 -7.61
CA SER A 109 10.50 7.79 -6.59
C SER A 109 10.89 6.82 -5.47
N ASP A 110 11.82 7.27 -4.64
CA ASP A 110 12.15 6.72 -3.32
C ASP A 110 11.15 7.12 -2.22
N LEU A 111 10.23 8.05 -2.53
CA LEU A 111 9.14 8.44 -1.64
C LEU A 111 8.07 7.34 -1.57
N SER A 112 7.64 7.02 -0.35
CA SER A 112 6.62 6.02 -0.07
C SER A 112 5.57 6.57 0.88
N LEU A 113 4.30 6.31 0.55
CA LEU A 113 3.15 6.60 1.39
C LEU A 113 2.77 5.34 2.16
N GLU A 114 2.72 5.45 3.48
CA GLU A 114 2.26 4.39 4.36
C GLU A 114 0.84 4.67 4.84
N LEU A 115 -0.03 3.67 4.67
CA LEU A 115 -1.42 3.73 5.08
C LEU A 115 -1.78 2.53 5.94
N THR A 116 -2.67 2.75 6.89
CA THR A 116 -3.46 1.69 7.51
C THR A 116 -4.86 1.77 6.94
N VAL A 117 -5.34 0.67 6.37
CA VAL A 117 -6.71 0.58 5.86
C VAL A 117 -7.48 -0.46 6.67
N ARG A 118 -8.65 -0.11 7.20
CA ARG A 118 -9.48 -1.00 8.01
C ARG A 118 -10.84 -1.19 7.37
N GLU A 119 -11.27 -2.43 7.18
CA GLU A 119 -12.64 -2.74 6.80
C GLU A 119 -13.54 -2.75 8.04
N PHE A 120 -14.51 -1.85 8.11
CA PHE A 120 -15.49 -1.79 9.22
C PHE A 120 -16.87 -2.32 8.81
N ALA A 121 -17.18 -2.31 7.51
CA ALA A 121 -18.32 -3.02 6.93
C ALA A 121 -17.91 -3.60 5.57
N ARG A 122 -18.68 -4.57 5.04
CA ARG A 122 -18.28 -5.28 3.81
C ARG A 122 -18.11 -4.32 2.64
N GLY A 123 -16.87 -4.11 2.21
CA GLY A 123 -16.54 -3.18 1.13
C GLY A 123 -16.49 -1.69 1.53
N GLU A 124 -16.59 -1.39 2.81
CA GLU A 124 -16.44 -0.04 3.37
C GLU A 124 -15.17 0.02 4.22
N TYR A 125 -14.33 1.02 3.93
CA TYR A 125 -12.99 1.13 4.50
C TYR A 125 -12.78 2.48 5.15
N GLU A 126 -12.11 2.45 6.30
CA GLU A 126 -11.51 3.60 6.95
C GLU A 126 -10.01 3.61 6.62
N VAL A 127 -9.45 4.80 6.40
CA VAL A 127 -8.03 4.98 6.07
C VAL A 127 -7.38 5.87 7.11
N GLU A 128 -6.15 5.52 7.44
CA GLU A 128 -5.24 6.35 8.23
C GLU A 128 -3.98 6.53 7.39
N VAL A 129 -3.52 7.77 7.24
CA VAL A 129 -2.16 8.03 6.75
C VAL A 129 -1.22 7.88 7.94
N ASP A 130 -0.34 6.89 7.86
CA ASP A 130 0.65 6.61 8.88
C ASP A 130 1.85 7.52 8.73
N ASP A 131 2.40 7.63 7.50
CA ASP A 131 3.58 8.42 7.19
C ASP A 131 3.75 8.67 5.68
N LEU A 132 4.58 9.64 5.33
CA LEU A 132 5.05 9.92 3.97
C LEU A 132 6.56 10.24 4.02
N HIS A 133 7.40 9.27 3.64
CA HIS A 133 8.85 9.37 3.81
C HIS A 133 9.64 8.73 2.67
N VAL A 134 10.95 9.00 2.66
CA VAL A 134 11.91 8.45 1.70
C VAL A 134 12.49 7.14 2.24
N LEU A 135 12.54 6.10 1.41
CA LEU A 135 13.12 4.77 1.72
C LEU A 135 14.60 4.64 1.30
#